data_AF-A0A317KA51-F1
#
_entry.id   AF-A0A317KA51-F1
#
_cell.length_a   1.000
_cell.length_b   1.000
_cell.length_c   1.000
_cell.angle_alpha   90.00
_cell.angle_beta   90.00
_cell.angle_gamma   90.00
#
_symmetry.space_group_name_H-M   'P 1'
#
loop_
_entity.id
_entity.type
_entity.pdbx_description
1 polymer ?
#
loop_
_entity_poly.entity_id
_entity_poly.type
_entity_poly.pdbx_seq_one_letter_code
_entity_poly.pdbx_strand_id
1 'polypeptide(L)'
;PGGVLGDVHRAVRHGRDVGDVGRGIRAVVWERVAGQAVLVGVALVVLLAFPSPVRPYLPVATASAVLAGLVVALLARALPRSGPSRWARALRTAAADVRAGLLARRTWLGVLTASAVAVAGHLATFLLAARTAGSTAPLTLLAPLTLLALLAMGVPANVAGFGPREGVAAWAFGAAGLTAAEGVATATVYGALVLVASLPGAAVLVARRVRVPAGTV
;
A
#
# COMPACT_ATOMS: atom_id res chain seq x y z
N PRO A 1 -5.73 -11.90 -2.26
CA PRO A 1 -4.48 -11.82 -3.06
C PRO A 1 -4.50 -10.84 -4.24
N GLY A 2 -5.66 -10.47 -4.82
CA GLY A 2 -5.71 -9.44 -5.85
C GLY A 2 -6.24 -8.11 -5.33
N GLY A 3 -5.52 -7.42 -4.43
CA GLY A 3 -6.00 -6.17 -3.80
C GLY A 3 -6.65 -5.19 -4.79
N VAL A 4 -6.10 -5.11 -6.00
CA VAL A 4 -6.62 -4.34 -7.13
C VAL A 4 -8.02 -4.79 -7.60
N LEU A 5 -8.31 -6.10 -7.68
CA LEU A 5 -9.63 -6.62 -8.04
C LEU A 5 -10.69 -6.28 -6.99
N GLY A 6 -10.33 -6.33 -5.70
CA GLY A 6 -11.22 -5.93 -4.60
C GLY A 6 -11.50 -4.43 -4.60
N ASP A 7 -10.47 -3.63 -4.87
CA ASP A 7 -10.57 -2.18 -5.01
C ASP A 7 -11.46 -1.77 -6.19
N VAL A 8 -11.35 -2.46 -7.33
CA VAL A 8 -12.23 -2.27 -8.50
C VAL A 8 -13.67 -2.63 -8.15
N HIS A 9 -13.90 -3.78 -7.49
CA HIS A 9 -15.24 -4.17 -7.07
C HIS A 9 -15.86 -3.15 -6.10
N ARG A 10 -15.08 -2.66 -5.13
CA ARG A 10 -15.50 -1.61 -4.19
C ARG A 10 -15.82 -0.30 -4.92
N ALA A 11 -14.96 0.14 -5.83
CA ALA A 11 -15.14 1.36 -6.61
C ALA A 11 -16.43 1.32 -7.45
N VAL A 12 -16.68 0.19 -8.10
CA VAL A 12 -17.86 0.00 -8.96
C VAL A 12 -19.14 -0.09 -8.13
N ARG A 13 -19.13 -0.83 -7.01
CA ARG A 13 -20.31 -0.95 -6.14
C ARG A 13 -20.67 0.39 -5.49
N HIS A 14 -19.71 1.02 -4.83
CA HIS A 14 -19.93 2.31 -4.18
C HIS A 14 -20.29 3.40 -5.22
N GLY A 15 -19.69 3.33 -6.40
CA GLY A 15 -20.01 4.17 -7.53
C GLY A 15 -21.45 4.04 -8.03
N ARG A 16 -22.01 2.82 -8.04
CA ARG A 16 -23.41 2.57 -8.39
C ARG A 16 -24.36 3.07 -7.31
N ASP A 17 -24.01 2.87 -6.03
CA ASP A 17 -24.83 3.33 -4.90
C ASP A 17 -24.95 4.86 -4.84
N VAL A 18 -23.90 5.59 -5.26
CA VAL A 18 -23.84 7.06 -5.27
C VAL A 18 -24.24 7.66 -6.64
N GLY A 19 -24.52 6.82 -7.64
CA GLY A 19 -24.87 7.25 -9.01
C GLY A 19 -23.71 7.83 -9.83
N ASP A 20 -22.47 7.80 -9.32
CA ASP A 20 -21.27 8.27 -10.01
C ASP A 20 -20.09 7.29 -9.80
N VAL A 21 -19.97 6.35 -10.74
CA VAL A 21 -18.87 5.37 -10.79
C VAL A 21 -17.50 6.05 -10.94
N GLY A 22 -17.44 7.18 -11.64
CA GLY A 22 -16.20 7.94 -11.79
C GLY A 22 -15.69 8.48 -10.46
N ARG A 23 -16.59 8.96 -9.59
CA ARG A 23 -16.23 9.41 -8.23
C ARG A 23 -15.79 8.25 -7.34
N GLY A 24 -16.47 7.10 -7.42
CA GLY A 24 -16.10 5.89 -6.69
C GLY A 24 -14.69 5.40 -7.01
N ILE A 25 -14.31 5.37 -8.29
CA ILE A 25 -12.96 5.00 -8.74
C ILE A 25 -11.92 6.00 -8.23
N ARG A 26 -12.16 7.31 -8.37
CA ARG A 26 -11.20 8.35 -7.91
C ARG A 26 -10.95 8.26 -6.41
N ALA A 27 -11.98 8.01 -5.60
CA ALA A 27 -11.82 7.88 -4.15
C ALA A 27 -10.87 6.72 -3.78
N VAL A 28 -11.01 5.58 -4.45
CA VAL A 28 -10.14 4.41 -4.23
C VAL A 28 -8.71 4.69 -4.68
N VAL A 29 -8.53 5.33 -5.84
CA VAL A 29 -7.20 5.75 -6.32
C VAL A 29 -6.53 6.69 -5.33
N TRP A 30 -7.25 7.70 -4.81
CA TRP A 30 -6.72 8.64 -3.82
C TRP A 30 -6.31 7.94 -2.53
N GLU A 31 -7.11 7.00 -2.04
CA GLU A 31 -6.79 6.19 -0.86
C GLU A 31 -5.49 5.40 -1.08
N ARG A 32 -5.33 4.77 -2.26
CA ARG A 32 -4.12 4.01 -2.60
C ARG A 32 -2.89 4.91 -2.72
N VAL A 33 -3.02 6.03 -3.43
CA VAL A 33 -1.91 6.99 -3.60
C VAL A 33 -1.48 7.58 -2.26
N ALA A 34 -2.44 7.93 -1.38
CA ALA A 34 -2.13 8.45 -0.05
C ALA A 34 -1.41 7.40 0.81
N GLY A 35 -1.92 6.15 0.82
CA GLY A 35 -1.28 5.06 1.56
C GLY A 35 0.14 4.77 1.06
N GLN A 36 0.35 4.74 -0.25
CA GLN A 36 1.67 4.54 -0.84
C GLN A 36 2.61 5.72 -0.56
N ALA A 37 2.14 6.96 -0.66
CA ALA A 37 2.94 8.14 -0.34
C ALA A 37 3.41 8.15 1.12
N VAL A 38 2.54 7.78 2.06
CA VAL A 38 2.89 7.66 3.48
C VAL A 38 3.89 6.52 3.70
N LEU A 39 3.66 5.35 3.09
CA LEU A 39 4.58 4.21 3.19
C LEU A 39 5.97 4.57 2.66
N VAL A 40 6.07 5.19 1.48
CA VAL A 40 7.33 5.64 0.90
C VAL A 40 7.99 6.70 1.78
N GLY A 41 7.23 7.67 2.30
CA GLY A 41 7.75 8.69 3.21
C GLY A 41 8.34 8.08 4.49
N VAL A 42 7.61 7.17 5.14
CA VAL A 42 8.08 6.45 6.32
C VAL A 42 9.32 5.61 5.99
N ALA A 43 9.31 4.88 4.88
CA ALA A 43 10.44 4.08 4.45
C ALA A 43 11.69 4.94 4.23
N LEU A 44 11.58 6.08 3.55
CA LEU A 44 12.69 6.99 3.33
C LEU A 44 13.26 7.52 4.66
N VAL A 45 12.40 7.98 5.57
CA VAL A 45 12.84 8.49 6.89
C VAL A 45 13.59 7.41 7.67
N VAL A 46 13.04 6.20 7.74
CA VAL A 46 13.65 5.09 8.51
C VAL A 46 14.94 4.59 7.86
N LEU A 47 14.96 4.42 6.53
CA LEU A 47 16.16 3.95 5.83
C LEU A 47 17.32 4.96 5.87
N LEU A 48 17.01 6.26 5.96
CA LEU A 48 18.01 7.32 6.18
C LEU A 48 18.48 7.36 7.64
N ALA A 49 17.55 7.27 8.60
CA ALA A 49 17.87 7.35 10.02
C ALA A 49 18.67 6.14 10.54
N PHE A 50 18.40 4.94 10.03
CA PHE A 50 19.00 3.69 10.53
C PHE A 50 19.99 3.07 9.54
N PRO A 51 21.02 2.34 10.03
CA PRO A 51 21.91 1.58 9.18
C PRO A 51 21.12 0.53 8.39
N SER A 52 21.19 0.60 7.07
CA SER A 52 20.47 -0.29 6.17
C SER A 52 21.36 -0.72 4.99
N PRO A 53 21.20 -1.95 4.48
CA PRO A 53 21.99 -2.47 3.36
C PRO A 53 21.75 -1.69 2.05
N VAL A 54 20.65 -0.93 1.99
CA VAL A 54 20.27 -0.08 0.85
C VAL A 54 20.86 1.33 0.90
N ARG A 55 21.58 1.72 1.96
CA ARG A 55 22.16 3.07 2.09
C ARG A 55 22.90 3.56 0.84
N PRO A 56 23.75 2.76 0.17
CA PRO A 56 24.43 3.18 -1.06
C PRO A 56 23.48 3.52 -2.20
N TYR A 57 22.31 2.89 -2.24
CA TYR A 57 21.30 3.06 -3.29
C TYR A 57 20.23 4.12 -2.94
N LEU A 58 20.21 4.63 -1.71
CA LEU A 58 19.23 5.64 -1.28
C LEU A 58 19.24 6.92 -2.12
N PRO A 59 20.40 7.48 -2.55
CA PRO A 59 20.41 8.65 -3.42
C PRO A 59 19.71 8.37 -4.76
N VAL A 60 19.93 7.19 -5.34
CA VAL A 60 19.29 6.78 -6.60
C VAL A 60 17.80 6.51 -6.40
N ALA A 61 17.42 5.82 -5.32
CA ALA A 61 16.03 5.51 -5.00
C ALA A 61 15.21 6.80 -4.73
N THR A 62 15.78 7.73 -3.97
CA THR A 62 15.17 9.05 -3.72
C THR A 62 15.07 9.86 -5.00
N ALA A 63 16.14 9.95 -5.80
CA ALA A 63 16.11 10.63 -7.09
C ALA A 63 15.07 10.02 -8.05
N SER A 64 14.96 8.70 -8.09
CA SER A 64 13.97 7.99 -8.91
C SER A 64 12.55 8.26 -8.45
N ALA A 65 12.29 8.27 -7.14
CA ALA A 65 10.98 8.61 -6.59
C ALA A 65 10.60 10.06 -6.88
N VAL A 66 11.54 10.99 -6.74
CA VAL A 66 11.35 12.41 -7.08
C VAL A 66 11.09 12.56 -8.58
N LEU A 67 11.87 11.89 -9.43
CA LEU A 67 11.69 11.93 -10.88
C LEU A 67 10.34 11.34 -11.29
N ALA A 68 9.93 10.20 -10.73
CA ALA A 68 8.62 9.62 -10.97
C ALA A 68 7.50 10.59 -10.57
N GLY A 69 7.60 11.23 -9.41
CA GLY A 69 6.67 12.28 -8.98
C GLY A 69 6.63 13.47 -9.94
N LEU A 70 7.79 13.90 -10.42
CA LEU A 70 7.92 15.00 -11.39
C LEU A 70 7.31 14.63 -12.75
N VAL A 71 7.58 13.43 -13.25
CA VAL A 71 6.99 12.91 -14.50
C VAL A 71 5.48 12.84 -14.40
N VAL A 72 4.93 12.31 -13.30
CA VAL A 72 3.49 12.29 -13.06
C VAL A 72 2.92 13.71 -13.02
N ALA A 73 3.59 14.65 -12.35
CA ALA A 73 3.16 16.05 -12.30
C ALA A 73 3.22 16.74 -13.67
N LEU A 74 4.27 16.48 -14.47
CA LEU A 74 4.44 17.01 -15.82
C LEU A 74 3.41 16.42 -16.79
N LEU A 75 3.18 15.12 -16.76
CA LEU A 75 2.12 14.46 -17.55
C LEU A 75 0.75 15.03 -17.17
N ALA A 76 0.45 15.17 -15.89
CA ALA A 76 -0.80 15.81 -15.43
C ALA A 76 -0.90 17.28 -15.88
N ARG A 77 0.23 17.96 -16.14
CA ARG A 77 0.26 19.32 -16.69
C ARG A 77 0.19 19.38 -18.22
N ALA A 78 0.74 18.39 -18.91
CA ALA A 78 0.84 18.30 -20.37
C ALA A 78 -0.43 17.71 -21.01
N LEU A 79 -1.23 16.94 -20.26
CA LEU A 79 -2.51 16.47 -20.79
C LEU A 79 -3.44 17.68 -21.09
N PRO A 80 -4.04 17.73 -22.30
CA PRO A 80 -4.85 18.88 -22.72
C PRO A 80 -5.97 19.18 -21.74
N ARG A 81 -5.93 20.37 -21.10
CA ARG A 81 -6.99 20.85 -20.20
C ARG A 81 -8.23 21.35 -20.94
N SER A 82 -8.10 21.55 -22.25
CA SER A 82 -9.08 22.21 -23.11
C SER A 82 -9.48 21.25 -24.23
N GLY A 83 -10.62 20.60 -24.06
CA GLY A 83 -11.23 19.68 -25.03
C GLY A 83 -12.45 18.97 -24.43
N PRO A 84 -13.42 18.53 -25.26
CA PRO A 84 -14.62 17.81 -24.82
C PRO A 84 -14.33 16.38 -24.34
N SER A 85 -13.06 15.97 -24.28
CA SER A 85 -12.68 14.59 -23.95
C SER A 85 -12.97 14.27 -22.47
N ARG A 86 -13.44 13.03 -22.24
CA ARG A 86 -13.77 12.49 -20.91
C ARG A 86 -12.56 12.55 -19.96
N TRP A 87 -11.35 12.45 -20.52
CA TRP A 87 -10.07 12.56 -19.81
C TRP A 87 -9.76 13.97 -19.28
N ALA A 88 -10.01 15.01 -20.08
CA ALA A 88 -9.83 16.40 -19.62
C ALA A 88 -10.80 16.73 -18.48
N ARG A 89 -12.04 16.21 -18.52
CA ARG A 89 -13.02 16.35 -17.44
C ARG A 89 -12.58 15.60 -16.18
N ALA A 90 -12.08 14.37 -16.32
CA ALA A 90 -11.56 13.57 -15.20
C ALA A 90 -10.32 14.21 -14.53
N LEU A 91 -9.43 14.83 -15.31
CA LEU A 91 -8.27 15.56 -14.78
C LEU A 91 -8.68 16.84 -14.06
N ARG A 92 -9.66 17.58 -14.58
CA ARG A 92 -10.16 18.79 -13.91
C ARG A 92 -10.87 18.46 -12.60
N THR A 93 -11.67 17.39 -12.56
CA THR A 93 -12.29 16.94 -11.32
C THR A 93 -11.27 16.36 -10.36
N ALA A 94 -10.28 15.59 -10.82
CA ALA A 94 -9.17 15.14 -9.97
C ALA A 94 -8.36 16.32 -9.41
N ALA A 95 -8.07 17.35 -10.21
CA ALA A 95 -7.38 18.55 -9.76
C ALA A 95 -8.25 19.39 -8.79
N ALA A 96 -9.56 19.43 -8.98
CA ALA A 96 -10.50 20.04 -8.07
C ALA A 96 -10.62 19.24 -6.75
N ASP A 97 -10.63 17.91 -6.81
CA ASP A 97 -10.63 17.00 -5.66
C ASP A 97 -9.32 17.14 -4.87
N VAL A 98 -8.18 17.28 -5.54
CA VAL A 98 -6.88 17.59 -4.92
C VAL A 98 -6.90 18.96 -4.28
N ARG A 99 -7.40 19.99 -4.97
CA ARG A 99 -7.53 21.33 -4.38
C ARG A 99 -8.46 21.30 -3.18
N ALA A 100 -9.64 20.70 -3.28
CA ALA A 100 -10.60 20.62 -2.19
C ALA A 100 -10.06 19.78 -1.01
N GLY A 101 -9.37 18.68 -1.30
CA GLY A 101 -8.76 17.79 -0.29
C GLY A 101 -7.53 18.40 0.40
N LEU A 102 -6.64 19.07 -0.36
CA LEU A 102 -5.48 19.79 0.19
C LEU A 102 -5.88 21.08 0.91
N LEU A 103 -6.93 21.79 0.47
CA LEU A 103 -7.44 22.99 1.12
C LEU A 103 -8.29 22.67 2.35
N ALA A 104 -8.98 21.53 2.38
CA ALA A 104 -9.64 21.04 3.58
C ALA A 104 -8.62 20.36 4.51
N ARG A 105 -7.84 21.18 5.23
CA ARG A 105 -6.77 20.77 6.16
C ARG A 105 -7.16 19.60 7.07
N ARG A 106 -8.42 19.53 7.50
CA ARG A 106 -8.95 18.47 8.38
C ARG A 106 -9.06 17.10 7.69
N THR A 107 -9.42 17.07 6.41
CA THR A 107 -9.62 15.81 5.65
C THR A 107 -8.29 15.19 5.30
N TRP A 108 -7.32 15.98 4.81
CA TRP A 108 -6.00 15.44 4.49
C TRP A 108 -5.24 14.99 5.74
N LEU A 109 -5.35 15.71 6.85
CA LEU A 109 -4.79 15.26 8.14
C LEU A 109 -5.38 13.92 8.57
N GLY A 110 -6.70 13.72 8.47
CA GLY A 110 -7.35 12.46 8.80
C GLY A 110 -6.89 11.28 7.93
N VAL A 111 -6.73 11.51 6.62
CA VAL A 111 -6.23 10.47 5.69
C VAL A 111 -4.77 10.15 5.98
N LEU A 112 -3.94 11.16 6.23
CA LEU A 112 -2.53 10.97 6.57
C LEU A 112 -2.37 10.22 7.89
N THR A 113 -3.11 10.61 8.94
CA THR A 113 -3.04 9.93 10.25
C THR A 113 -3.54 8.50 10.15
N ALA A 114 -4.67 8.25 9.49
CA ALA A 114 -5.17 6.90 9.27
C ALA A 114 -4.18 6.03 8.47
N SER A 115 -3.56 6.60 7.43
CA SER A 115 -2.54 5.91 6.63
C SER A 115 -1.28 5.64 7.45
N ALA A 116 -0.84 6.59 8.27
CA ALA A 116 0.32 6.43 9.15
C ALA A 116 0.08 5.36 10.21
N VAL A 117 -1.11 5.34 10.82
CA VAL A 117 -1.53 4.30 11.77
C VAL A 117 -1.58 2.93 11.09
N ALA A 118 -2.11 2.86 9.87
CA ALA A 118 -2.14 1.62 9.10
C ALA A 118 -0.71 1.12 8.81
N VAL A 119 0.18 1.98 8.31
CA VAL A 119 1.59 1.62 8.05
C VAL A 119 2.28 1.17 9.35
N ALA A 120 2.08 1.88 10.46
CA ALA A 120 2.64 1.52 11.76
C ALA A 120 2.13 0.15 12.23
N GLY A 121 0.84 -0.15 12.05
CA GLY A 121 0.26 -1.45 12.39
C GLY A 121 0.85 -2.59 11.56
N HIS A 122 1.01 -2.40 10.25
CA HIS A 122 1.65 -3.40 9.38
C HIS A 122 3.12 -3.60 9.75
N LEU A 123 3.85 -2.52 10.03
CA LEU A 123 5.23 -2.58 10.50
C LEU A 123 5.34 -3.35 11.83
N ALA A 124 4.49 -3.03 12.80
CA ALA A 124 4.43 -3.73 14.08
C ALA A 124 4.12 -5.23 13.90
N THR A 125 3.21 -5.57 12.99
CA THR A 125 2.84 -6.97 12.68
C THR A 125 4.02 -7.71 12.06
N PHE A 126 4.79 -7.05 11.20
CA PHE A 126 5.99 -7.64 10.58
C PHE A 126 7.13 -7.82 11.59
N LEU A 127 7.31 -6.86 12.50
CA LEU A 127 8.27 -6.98 13.60
C LEU A 127 7.88 -8.10 14.56
N LEU A 128 6.58 -8.24 14.87
CA LEU A 128 6.06 -9.38 15.63
C LEU A 128 6.34 -10.69 14.89
N ALA A 129 6.08 -10.73 13.58
CA ALA A 129 6.39 -11.88 12.74
C ALA A 129 7.88 -12.28 12.81
N ALA A 130 8.79 -11.29 12.81
CA ALA A 130 10.23 -11.53 12.92
C ALA A 130 10.59 -12.15 14.27
N ARG A 131 10.01 -11.62 15.36
CA ARG A 131 10.19 -12.19 16.71
C ARG A 131 9.65 -13.62 16.81
N THR A 132 8.47 -13.87 16.26
CA THR A 132 7.86 -15.22 16.24
C THR A 132 8.61 -16.19 15.34
N ALA A 133 9.29 -15.70 14.30
CA ALA A 133 10.16 -16.50 13.44
C ALA A 133 11.53 -16.80 14.09
N GLY A 134 11.78 -16.30 15.30
CA GLY A 134 13.01 -16.56 16.07
C GLY A 134 14.09 -15.49 15.95
N SER A 135 13.80 -14.35 15.29
CA SER A 135 14.78 -13.28 15.15
C SER A 135 15.05 -12.58 16.48
N THR A 136 16.29 -12.66 16.97
CA THR A 136 16.76 -11.94 18.16
C THR A 136 17.39 -10.59 17.82
N ALA A 137 17.48 -10.23 16.54
CA ALA A 137 18.08 -8.98 16.07
C ALA A 137 17.47 -7.72 16.71
N PRO A 138 18.24 -6.63 16.86
CA PRO A 138 17.74 -5.37 17.40
C PRO A 138 16.69 -4.75 16.45
N LEU A 139 15.69 -4.07 17.02
CA LEU A 139 14.60 -3.44 16.23
C LEU A 139 15.12 -2.39 15.25
N THR A 140 16.23 -1.74 15.59
CA THR A 140 16.92 -0.77 14.72
C THR A 140 17.44 -1.39 13.42
N LEU A 141 17.73 -2.69 13.43
CA LEU A 141 18.13 -3.45 12.26
C LEU A 141 16.91 -4.08 11.57
N LEU A 142 15.92 -4.58 12.31
CA LEU A 142 14.73 -5.21 11.73
C LEU A 142 13.79 -4.22 11.03
N ALA A 143 13.58 -3.01 11.58
CA ALA A 143 12.63 -2.05 11.02
C ALA A 143 12.94 -1.63 9.57
N PRO A 144 14.19 -1.31 9.19
CA PRO A 144 14.57 -1.12 7.79
C PRO A 144 14.23 -2.31 6.88
N LEU A 145 14.50 -3.54 7.34
CA LEU A 145 14.34 -4.76 6.54
C LEU A 145 12.87 -5.09 6.29
N THR A 146 12.04 -4.95 7.33
CA THR A 146 10.60 -5.17 7.23
C THR A 146 9.91 -4.09 6.40
N LEU A 147 10.39 -2.84 6.43
CA LEU A 147 9.91 -1.78 5.54
C LEU A 147 10.23 -2.06 4.07
N LEU A 148 11.41 -2.61 3.76
CA LEU A 148 11.73 -3.06 2.40
C LEU A 148 10.76 -4.16 1.94
N ALA A 149 10.46 -5.13 2.81
CA ALA A 149 9.47 -6.16 2.52
C ALA A 149 8.05 -5.59 2.35
N LEU A 150 7.64 -4.58 3.14
CA LEU A 150 6.36 -3.88 2.99
C LEU A 150 6.28 -3.10 1.67
N LEU A 151 7.36 -2.45 1.24
CA LEU A 151 7.42 -1.81 -0.08
C LEU A 151 7.27 -2.85 -1.21
N ALA A 152 7.92 -4.01 -1.06
CA ALA A 152 7.80 -5.10 -2.03
C ALA A 152 6.36 -5.61 -2.14
N MET A 153 5.59 -5.61 -1.05
CA MET A 153 4.16 -5.95 -1.08
C MET A 153 3.30 -4.95 -1.86
N GLY A 154 3.78 -3.71 -2.06
CA GLY A 154 3.12 -2.71 -2.89
C GLY A 154 3.16 -3.06 -4.38
N VAL A 155 4.06 -3.96 -4.79
CA VAL A 155 4.18 -4.42 -6.18
C VAL A 155 3.15 -5.54 -6.42
N PRO A 156 2.19 -5.35 -7.35
CA PRO A 156 1.13 -6.33 -7.62
C PRO A 156 1.64 -7.49 -8.51
N ALA A 157 2.83 -8.00 -8.22
CA ALA A 157 3.36 -9.21 -8.80
C ALA A 157 3.29 -10.29 -7.72
N ASN A 158 2.58 -11.39 -7.93
CA ASN A 158 2.67 -12.58 -7.08
C ASN A 158 2.74 -13.77 -8.02
N VAL A 159 3.77 -14.60 -7.91
CA VAL A 159 3.99 -15.74 -8.80
C VAL A 159 3.87 -17.01 -7.97
N ALA A 160 2.90 -17.87 -8.29
CA ALA A 160 2.70 -19.15 -7.61
C ALA A 160 2.56 -19.08 -6.06
N GLY A 161 2.01 -17.97 -5.53
CA GLY A 161 1.80 -17.78 -4.09
C GLY A 161 3.02 -17.24 -3.32
N PHE A 162 4.20 -17.22 -3.94
CA PHE A 162 5.38 -16.50 -3.46
C PHE A 162 5.47 -15.13 -4.14
N GLY A 163 5.61 -14.10 -3.33
CA GLY A 163 5.62 -12.72 -3.79
C GLY A 163 7.01 -12.07 -3.75
N PRO A 164 7.12 -10.84 -4.28
CA PRO A 164 8.23 -9.93 -4.06
C PRO A 164 8.58 -9.77 -2.58
N ARG A 165 7.60 -9.93 -1.68
CA ARG A 165 7.77 -9.86 -0.23
C ARG A 165 8.82 -10.84 0.27
N GLU A 166 8.71 -12.12 -0.06
CA GLU A 166 9.62 -13.17 0.42
C GLU A 166 11.02 -12.99 -0.16
N GLY A 167 11.10 -12.67 -1.46
CA GLY A 167 12.39 -12.44 -2.13
C GLY A 167 13.13 -11.22 -1.58
N VAL A 168 12.43 -10.10 -1.40
CA VAL A 168 13.02 -8.89 -0.81
C VAL A 168 13.36 -9.09 0.66
N ALA A 169 12.53 -9.81 1.43
CA ALA A 169 12.87 -10.14 2.81
C ALA A 169 14.12 -11.03 2.91
N ALA A 170 14.21 -12.07 2.09
CA ALA A 170 15.38 -12.96 2.02
C ALA A 170 16.65 -12.17 1.68
N TRP A 171 16.58 -11.32 0.65
CA TRP A 171 17.70 -10.48 0.23
C TRP A 171 18.07 -9.45 1.30
N ALA A 172 17.09 -8.74 1.87
CA ALA A 172 17.35 -7.69 2.85
C ALA A 172 17.99 -8.28 4.12
N PHE A 173 17.46 -9.40 4.63
CA PHE A 173 18.04 -10.09 5.78
C PHE A 173 19.46 -10.59 5.47
N GLY A 174 19.65 -11.25 4.31
CA GLY A 174 20.97 -11.68 3.85
C GLY A 174 21.99 -10.54 3.75
N ALA A 175 21.59 -9.41 3.15
CA ALA A 175 22.43 -8.23 3.00
C ALA A 175 22.75 -7.52 4.32
N ALA A 176 21.94 -7.73 5.36
CA ALA A 176 22.17 -7.23 6.71
C ALA A 176 22.96 -8.20 7.61
N GLY A 177 23.45 -9.32 7.06
CA GLY A 177 24.20 -10.34 7.81
C GLY A 177 23.34 -11.33 8.59
N LEU A 178 22.02 -11.32 8.39
CA LEU A 178 21.10 -12.34 8.88
C LEU A 178 20.93 -13.45 7.83
N THR A 179 20.25 -14.53 8.18
CA THR A 179 20.02 -15.63 7.22
C THR A 179 18.88 -15.31 6.26
N ALA A 180 19.01 -15.70 4.99
CA ALA A 180 17.92 -15.58 4.03
C ALA A 180 16.69 -16.40 4.47
N ALA A 181 16.91 -17.55 5.11
CA ALA A 181 15.86 -18.41 5.65
C ALA A 181 15.01 -17.68 6.71
N GLU A 182 15.64 -16.92 7.61
CA GLU A 182 14.96 -16.09 8.61
C GLU A 182 14.11 -14.99 7.96
N GLY A 183 14.60 -14.37 6.89
CA GLY A 183 13.83 -13.39 6.10
C GLY A 183 12.58 -13.99 5.45
N VAL A 184 12.71 -15.16 4.82
CA VAL A 184 11.57 -15.90 4.24
C VAL A 184 10.59 -16.36 5.32
N ALA A 185 11.08 -16.89 6.43
CA ALA A 185 10.26 -17.32 7.55
C ALA A 185 9.45 -16.15 8.11
N THR A 186 10.09 -15.02 8.35
CA THR A 186 9.45 -13.77 8.80
C THR A 186 8.33 -13.34 7.85
N ALA A 187 8.61 -13.27 6.54
CA ALA A 187 7.62 -12.89 5.54
C ALA A 187 6.43 -13.86 5.46
N THR A 188 6.70 -15.16 5.65
CA THR A 188 5.67 -16.21 5.65
C THR A 188 4.78 -16.12 6.88
N VAL A 189 5.38 -15.98 8.07
CA VAL A 189 4.64 -15.81 9.34
C VAL A 189 3.80 -14.54 9.30
N TYR A 190 4.34 -13.44 8.80
CA TYR A 190 3.57 -12.21 8.59
C TYR A 190 2.36 -12.45 7.67
N GLY A 191 2.54 -13.18 6.56
CA GLY A 191 1.46 -13.55 5.66
C GLY A 191 0.37 -14.38 6.37
N ALA A 192 0.78 -15.36 7.18
CA ALA A 192 -0.15 -16.17 7.97
C ALA A 192 -0.92 -15.33 9.00
N LEU A 193 -0.25 -14.44 9.73
CA LEU A 193 -0.88 -13.54 10.70
C LEU A 193 -1.93 -12.64 10.03
N VAL A 194 -1.62 -12.05 8.88
CA VAL A 194 -2.56 -11.20 8.14
C VAL A 194 -3.75 -12.01 7.60
N LEU A 195 -3.53 -13.24 7.14
CA LEU A 195 -4.61 -14.14 6.71
C LEU A 195 -5.56 -14.46 7.88
N VAL A 196 -5.00 -14.83 9.04
CA VAL A 196 -5.78 -15.10 10.26
C VAL A 196 -6.55 -13.86 10.71
N ALA A 197 -5.89 -12.69 10.71
CA ALA A 197 -6.52 -11.41 11.06
C ALA A 197 -7.68 -11.03 10.11
N SER A 198 -7.71 -11.59 8.91
CA SER A 198 -8.77 -11.35 7.92
C SER A 198 -10.00 -12.28 8.09
N LEU A 199 -9.91 -13.32 8.92
CA LEU A 199 -10.99 -14.31 9.12
C LEU A 199 -12.32 -13.70 9.62
N PRO A 200 -12.35 -12.72 10.54
CA PRO A 200 -13.61 -12.10 10.95
C PRO A 200 -14.37 -11.47 9.76
N GLY A 201 -13.65 -10.87 8.81
CA GLY A 201 -14.23 -10.32 7.58
C GLY A 201 -14.79 -11.41 6.67
N ALA A 202 -14.10 -12.55 6.56
CA ALA A 202 -14.59 -13.70 5.82
C ALA A 202 -15.87 -14.28 6.46
N ALA A 203 -15.93 -14.37 7.79
CA ALA A 203 -17.11 -14.83 8.52
C ALA A 203 -18.34 -13.95 8.25
N VAL A 204 -18.17 -12.62 8.20
CA VAL A 204 -19.26 -11.68 7.85
C VAL A 204 -19.74 -11.90 6.40
N LEU A 205 -18.82 -12.14 5.46
CA LEU A 205 -19.18 -12.43 4.07
C LEU A 205 -19.96 -13.74 3.94
N VAL A 206 -19.56 -14.78 4.66
CA VAL A 206 -20.27 -16.07 4.70
C VAL A 206 -21.66 -15.89 5.34
N ALA A 207 -21.73 -15.22 6.49
CA ALA A 207 -22.99 -14.95 7.19
C ALA A 207 -23.98 -14.15 6.33
N ARG A 208 -23.51 -13.17 5.54
CA ARG A 208 -24.36 -12.43 4.60
C ARG A 208 -24.86 -13.29 3.44
N ARG A 209 -24.06 -14.24 2.93
CA ARG A 209 -24.51 -15.14 1.86
C ARG A 209 -25.56 -16.14 2.35
N VAL A 210 -25.43 -16.62 3.58
CA VAL A 210 -26.44 -17.50 4.21
C VAL A 210 -27.75 -16.74 4.49
N ARG A 211 -27.68 -15.42 4.72
CA ARG A 211 -28.84 -14.54 4.94
C ARG A 211 -29.50 -14.00 3.66
N VAL A 212 -29.09 -14.42 2.47
CA VAL A 212 -29.86 -14.19 1.23
C VAL A 212 -30.56 -15.51 0.90
N PRO A 213 -31.80 -15.75 1.39
CA PRO A 213 -32.63 -16.81 0.84
C PRO A 213 -32.89 -16.51 -0.63
N ALA A 214 -32.86 -17.54 -1.45
CA ALA A 214 -33.38 -17.50 -2.82
C ALA A 214 -34.89 -17.18 -2.77
N GLY A 215 -35.29 -16.09 -3.43
CA GLY A 215 -36.67 -15.66 -3.64
C GLY A 215 -36.67 -14.15 -3.88
N THR A 216 -37.10 -13.60 -5.02
CA THR A 216 -38.11 -14.02 -6.00
C THR A 216 -37.74 -13.45 -7.38
N VAL A 217 -37.78 -14.28 -8.42
CA VAL A 217 -38.02 -13.82 -9.81
C VAL A 217 -39.52 -13.57 -9.96
#